data_AF-A0A915LE19-F1
#
_entry.id   AF-A0A915LE19-F1
#
_cell.length_a   1.000
_cell.length_b   1.000
_cell.length_c   1.000
_cell.angle_alpha   90.00
_cell.angle_beta   90.00
_cell.angle_gamma   90.00
#
_symmetry.space_group_name_H-M   'P 1'
#
loop_
_entity.id
_entity.type
_entity.pdbx_description
1 polymer ?
#
loop_
_entity_poly.entity_id
_entity_poly.type
_entity_poly.pdbx_seq_one_letter_code
_entity_poly.pdbx_strand_id
1 'polypeptide(L)'
;MEKNAGTLAAGGGGGGGGGAAAASTPRCDLRVFLLFLSRNLLVVLTVVVVLAMAPGMPPNLEILPFQVAAYDKKNKMMTYFDESRSEDFEFISGTKMRQLAKSGQQPPDGFMAPGAWRVLAKFYQN
;
A
#
# COMPACT_ATOMS: atom_id res chain seq x y z
N MET A 1 -23.49 -29.56 -43.41
CA MET A 1 -23.40 -30.73 -42.53
C MET A 1 -24.10 -30.42 -41.21
N GLU A 2 -25.37 -30.78 -41.10
CA GLU A 2 -25.92 -31.20 -39.80
C GLU A 2 -25.23 -32.50 -39.38
N LYS A 3 -24.97 -32.64 -38.07
CA LYS A 3 -25.47 -33.77 -37.25
C LYS A 3 -25.15 -33.54 -35.77
N ASN A 4 -26.25 -33.39 -35.03
CA ASN A 4 -26.39 -33.50 -33.59
C ASN A 4 -25.94 -34.87 -33.04
N ALA A 5 -25.48 -34.87 -31.78
CA ALA A 5 -25.81 -35.84 -30.73
C ALA A 5 -25.26 -35.24 -29.41
N GLY A 6 -25.97 -35.13 -28.30
CA GLY A 6 -27.12 -35.89 -27.84
C GLY A 6 -26.83 -36.35 -26.41
N THR A 7 -27.30 -35.56 -25.43
CA THR A 7 -27.95 -35.96 -24.17
C THR A 7 -27.79 -37.39 -23.67
N LEU A 8 -27.43 -37.56 -22.38
CA LEU A 8 -28.26 -38.29 -21.40
C LEU A 8 -27.79 -38.10 -19.95
N ALA A 9 -28.81 -38.05 -19.08
CA ALA A 9 -28.78 -37.77 -17.66
C ALA A 9 -28.77 -39.04 -16.79
N ALA A 10 -28.39 -38.86 -15.53
CA ALA A 10 -28.72 -39.61 -14.29
C ALA A 10 -27.47 -39.55 -13.39
N GLY A 11 -27.49 -39.27 -12.08
CA GLY A 11 -28.52 -39.25 -11.04
C GLY A 11 -27.82 -39.63 -9.73
N GLY A 12 -28.31 -39.13 -8.58
CA GLY A 12 -28.09 -39.78 -7.28
C GLY A 12 -27.09 -39.15 -6.30
N GLY A 13 -27.65 -38.30 -5.42
CA GLY A 13 -27.54 -38.30 -3.95
C GLY A 13 -26.32 -38.85 -3.20
N GLY A 14 -25.91 -38.10 -2.17
CA GLY A 14 -25.11 -38.64 -1.05
C GLY A 14 -24.43 -37.54 -0.25
N GLY A 15 -24.99 -37.20 0.91
CA GLY A 15 -24.45 -36.19 1.82
C GLY A 15 -23.13 -36.59 2.47
N GLY A 16 -22.41 -35.55 2.90
CA GLY A 16 -21.20 -35.68 3.69
C GLY A 16 -20.84 -34.31 4.25
N GLY A 17 -21.29 -34.04 5.48
CA GLY A 17 -20.93 -32.84 6.21
C GLY A 17 -19.41 -32.74 6.36
N GLY A 18 -18.82 -31.77 5.68
CA GLY A 18 -17.50 -31.25 5.99
C GLY A 18 -17.70 -29.88 6.58
N GLY A 19 -17.43 -29.74 7.88
CA GLY A 19 -17.57 -28.48 8.59
C GLY A 19 -16.88 -27.35 7.82
N ALA A 20 -17.65 -26.36 7.39
CA ALA A 20 -17.11 -25.05 7.10
C ALA A 20 -16.55 -24.54 8.43
N ALA A 21 -15.24 -24.74 8.62
CA ALA A 21 -14.49 -24.02 9.61
C ALA A 21 -14.73 -22.55 9.31
N ALA A 22 -15.62 -21.94 10.09
CA ALA A 22 -15.80 -20.51 10.15
C ALA A 22 -14.43 -19.95 10.52
N ALA A 23 -13.66 -19.58 9.49
CA ALA A 23 -12.50 -18.74 9.65
C ALA A 23 -13.02 -17.49 10.35
N SER A 24 -12.68 -17.39 11.63
CA SER A 24 -12.93 -16.23 12.46
C SER A 24 -12.31 -15.05 11.73
N THR A 25 -13.16 -14.31 11.03
CA THR A 25 -12.84 -12.95 10.65
C THR A 25 -12.52 -12.24 11.96
N PRO A 26 -11.31 -11.70 12.16
CA PRO A 26 -11.09 -10.81 13.28
C PRO A 26 -12.02 -9.63 13.01
N ARG A 27 -13.09 -9.54 13.79
CA ARG A 27 -13.96 -8.36 13.83
C ARG A 27 -13.03 -7.16 13.97
N CYS A 28 -12.88 -6.41 12.90
CA CYS A 28 -12.14 -5.16 12.88
C CYS A 28 -12.89 -4.20 13.80
N ASP A 29 -12.50 -4.18 15.08
CA ASP A 29 -13.04 -3.25 16.05
C ASP A 29 -12.67 -1.83 15.61
N LEU A 30 -13.69 -1.07 15.22
CA LEU A 30 -13.56 0.31 14.74
C LEU A 30 -12.89 1.22 15.79
N ARG A 31 -12.91 0.83 17.08
CA ARG A 31 -12.20 1.53 18.16
C ARG A 31 -10.69 1.30 18.12
N VAL A 32 -10.23 0.10 17.75
CA VAL A 32 -8.79 -0.18 17.55
C VAL A 32 -8.29 0.53 16.29
N PHE A 33 -9.11 0.60 15.23
CA PHE A 33 -8.78 1.35 14.02
C PHE A 33 -8.64 2.85 14.29
N LEU A 34 -9.55 3.44 15.09
CA LEU A 34 -9.44 4.85 15.50
C LEU A 34 -8.22 5.13 16.38
N LEU A 35 -7.87 4.22 17.32
CA LEU A 35 -6.65 4.35 18.12
C LEU A 35 -5.37 4.18 17.30
N PHE A 36 -5.40 3.36 16.24
CA PHE A 36 -4.28 3.19 15.31
C PHE A 36 -4.10 4.41 14.39
N LEU A 37 -5.20 5.01 13.92
CA LEU A 37 -5.19 6.26 13.15
C LEU A 37 -4.79 7.49 14.00
N SER A 38 -5.23 7.54 15.26
CA SER A 38 -4.96 8.69 16.15
C SER A 38 -3.54 8.69 16.73
N ARG A 39 -2.90 7.50 16.86
CA ARG A 39 -1.51 7.41 17.36
C ARG A 39 -0.43 7.63 16.28
N ASN A 40 -0.75 7.45 15.00
CA ASN A 40 0.24 7.58 13.92
C ASN A 40 0.41 9.02 13.43
N LEU A 41 -0.65 9.83 13.48
CA LEU A 41 -0.62 11.21 13.01
C LEU A 41 0.24 12.12 13.91
N LEU A 42 0.28 11.83 15.22
CA LEU A 42 1.05 12.63 16.19
C LEU A 42 2.57 12.49 16.02
N VAL A 43 3.06 11.37 15.46
CA VAL A 43 4.51 11.07 15.38
C VAL A 43 5.20 11.85 14.25
N VAL A 44 4.54 12.08 13.12
CA VAL A 44 5.20 12.59 11.90
C VAL A 44 5.69 14.04 12.07
N LEU A 45 4.94 14.88 12.80
CA LEU A 45 5.30 16.29 13.02
C LEU A 45 6.13 16.51 14.30
N THR A 46 5.91 15.71 15.33
CA THR A 46 6.55 15.93 16.65
C THR A 46 8.00 15.43 16.71
N VAL A 47 8.38 14.42 15.93
CA VAL A 47 9.72 13.83 15.98
C VAL A 47 10.81 14.83 15.61
N VAL A 48 10.58 15.71 14.62
CA VAL A 48 11.55 16.74 14.22
C VAL A 48 11.80 17.73 15.36
N VAL A 49 10.74 18.17 16.03
CA VAL A 49 10.80 19.11 17.16
C VAL A 49 11.46 18.46 18.38
N VAL A 50 11.15 17.20 18.64
CA VAL A 50 11.77 16.43 19.75
C VAL A 50 13.26 16.23 19.50
N LEU A 51 13.67 15.95 18.26
CA LEU A 51 15.08 15.86 17.89
C LEU A 51 15.81 17.20 18.04
N ALA A 52 15.19 18.35 17.76
CA ALA A 52 15.86 19.63 17.98
C ALA A 52 16.14 19.91 19.47
N MET A 53 15.32 19.37 20.38
CA MET A 53 15.36 19.70 21.81
C MET A 53 15.94 18.59 22.69
N ALA A 54 16.37 17.45 22.10
CA ALA A 54 16.77 16.30 22.92
C ALA A 54 18.16 16.50 23.55
N PRO A 55 18.31 16.20 24.85
CA PRO A 55 19.57 16.34 25.56
C PRO A 55 20.59 15.31 25.05
N GLY A 56 21.78 15.78 24.67
CA GLY A 56 22.88 14.91 24.19
C GLY A 56 23.14 14.95 22.69
N MET A 57 22.37 15.71 21.90
CA MET A 57 22.75 16.01 20.52
C MET A 57 23.87 17.06 20.47
N PRO A 58 24.79 16.96 19.50
CA PRO A 58 25.85 17.94 19.37
C PRO A 58 25.26 19.33 19.14
N PRO A 59 25.80 20.39 19.79
CA PRO A 59 25.21 21.74 19.78
C PRO A 59 25.20 22.42 18.40
N ASN A 60 25.82 21.81 17.38
CA ASN A 60 25.93 22.32 16.01
C ASN A 60 25.20 21.41 15.00
N LEU A 61 24.23 20.59 15.42
CA LEU A 61 23.43 19.77 14.50
C LEU A 61 22.30 20.61 13.89
N GLU A 62 22.41 20.91 12.60
CA GLU A 62 21.33 21.52 11.83
C GLU A 62 20.38 20.44 11.30
N ILE A 63 19.11 20.49 11.71
CA ILE A 63 18.08 19.57 11.23
C ILE A 63 17.41 20.19 10.02
N LEU A 64 17.51 19.51 8.87
CA LEU A 64 16.84 19.93 7.63
C LEU A 64 15.43 19.33 7.58
N PRO A 65 14.35 20.14 7.69
CA PRO A 65 13.00 19.62 7.61
C PRO A 65 12.67 19.22 6.17
N PHE A 66 12.07 18.04 6.03
CA PHE A 66 11.58 17.57 4.73
C PHE A 66 10.12 17.98 4.52
N GLN A 67 9.83 18.52 3.34
CA GLN A 67 8.45 18.71 2.88
C GLN A 67 7.92 17.42 2.26
N VAL A 68 6.60 17.28 2.20
CA VAL A 68 5.96 16.13 1.56
C VAL A 68 6.24 16.18 0.06
N ALA A 69 6.89 15.13 -0.46
CA ALA A 69 7.09 14.94 -1.90
C ALA A 69 6.02 13.98 -2.45
N ALA A 70 5.52 14.30 -3.64
CA ALA A 70 4.56 13.48 -4.37
C ALA A 70 5.03 13.29 -5.81
N TYR A 71 4.51 12.27 -6.48
CA TYR A 71 4.82 12.04 -7.88
C TYR A 71 4.04 13.03 -8.74
N ASP A 72 4.74 13.85 -9.52
CA ASP A 72 4.13 14.76 -10.47
C ASP A 72 3.85 14.04 -11.79
N LYS A 73 2.57 13.92 -12.15
CA LYS A 73 2.16 13.23 -13.38
C LYS A 73 2.57 13.98 -14.64
N LYS A 74 2.72 15.31 -14.59
CA LYS A 74 3.13 16.14 -15.73
C LYS A 74 4.63 16.01 -15.99
N ASN A 75 5.43 16.15 -14.93
CA ASN A 75 6.89 16.11 -15.03
C ASN A 75 7.49 14.70 -14.92
N LYS A 76 6.68 13.69 -14.58
CA LYS A 76 7.08 12.29 -14.38
C LYS A 76 8.26 12.13 -13.40
N MET A 77 8.25 12.93 -12.34
CA MET A 77 9.30 12.93 -11.34
C MET A 77 8.74 13.21 -9.95
N MET A 78 9.50 12.85 -8.92
CA MET A 78 9.18 13.20 -7.54
C MET A 78 9.51 14.68 -7.29
N THR A 79 8.53 15.47 -6.89
CA THR A 79 8.70 16.89 -6.56
C THR A 79 7.90 17.25 -5.31
N TYR A 80 8.14 18.45 -4.76
CA TYR A 80 7.41 18.94 -3.59
C TYR A 80 5.93 19.13 -3.91
N PHE A 81 5.09 18.69 -2.98
CA PHE A 81 3.65 18.82 -3.10
C PHE A 81 3.23 20.29 -3.00
N ASP A 82 2.35 20.70 -3.91
CA ASP A 82 1.77 22.03 -3.96
C ASP A 82 0.25 21.89 -4.00
N GLU A 83 -0.43 22.47 -3.00
CA GLU A 83 -1.87 22.38 -2.82
C GLU A 83 -2.64 22.99 -4.00
N SER A 84 -2.07 24.01 -4.66
CA SER A 84 -2.69 24.72 -5.78
C SER A 84 -2.92 23.84 -7.01
N ARG A 85 -2.12 22.78 -7.16
CA ARG A 85 -2.17 21.82 -8.27
C ARG A 85 -2.26 20.38 -7.76
N SER A 86 -3.02 20.18 -6.68
CA SER A 86 -3.20 18.87 -6.03
C SER A 86 -3.63 17.75 -6.99
N GLU A 87 -4.37 18.08 -8.06
CA GLU A 87 -4.84 17.14 -9.08
C GLU A 87 -3.70 16.55 -9.94
N ASP A 88 -2.59 17.26 -10.10
CA ASP A 88 -1.44 16.81 -10.90
C ASP A 88 -0.54 15.85 -10.13
N PHE A 89 -0.73 15.77 -8.82
CA PHE A 89 0.05 14.93 -7.93
C PHE A 89 -0.60 13.58 -7.68
N GLU A 90 0.22 12.53 -7.67
CA GLU A 90 -0.19 11.20 -7.31
C GLU A 90 0.58 10.70 -6.08
N PHE A 91 -0.16 10.36 -5.03
CA PHE A 91 0.39 9.75 -3.83
C PHE A 91 0.40 8.23 -3.97
N ILE A 92 1.57 7.68 -4.28
CA ILE A 92 1.77 6.22 -4.29
C ILE A 92 2.07 5.76 -2.86
N SER A 93 1.02 5.42 -2.13
CA SER A 93 1.16 4.91 -0.77
C SER A 93 1.87 3.55 -0.73
N GLY A 94 2.48 3.21 0.41
CA GLY A 94 3.10 1.89 0.59
C GLY A 94 2.13 0.72 0.37
N THR A 95 0.83 0.91 0.64
CA THR A 95 -0.20 -0.10 0.34
C THR A 95 -0.41 -0.25 -1.17
N LYS A 96 -0.50 0.86 -1.91
CA LYS A 96 -0.62 0.83 -3.39
C LYS A 96 0.62 0.20 -4.01
N MET A 97 1.81 0.54 -3.52
CA MET A 97 3.07 -0.06 -3.95
C MET A 97 3.08 -1.59 -3.75
N ARG A 98 2.65 -2.08 -2.58
CA ARG A 98 2.52 -3.52 -2.31
C ARG A 98 1.53 -4.21 -3.26
N GLN A 99 0.41 -3.55 -3.55
CA GLN A 99 -0.59 -4.07 -4.49
C GLN A 99 -0.02 -4.18 -5.92
N LEU A 100 0.69 -3.15 -6.39
CA LEU A 100 1.36 -3.14 -7.70
C LEU A 100 2.42 -4.26 -7.80
N ALA A 101 3.22 -4.43 -6.74
CA ALA A 101 4.24 -5.48 -6.69
C ALA A 101 3.62 -6.89 -6.75
N LYS A 102 2.53 -7.12 -5.99
CA LYS A 102 1.77 -8.39 -5.99
C LYS A 102 1.08 -8.67 -7.32
N SER A 103 0.55 -7.65 -8.00
CA SER A 103 -0.08 -7.79 -9.31
C SER A 103 0.93 -7.86 -10.46
N GLY A 104 2.22 -7.67 -10.19
CA GLY A 104 3.27 -7.61 -11.21
C GLY A 104 3.24 -6.35 -12.08
N GLN A 105 2.46 -5.33 -11.70
CA GLN A 105 2.40 -4.05 -12.41
C GLN A 105 3.58 -3.17 -12.04
N GLN A 106 4.06 -2.35 -12.98
CA GLN A 106 5.16 -1.42 -12.73
C GLN A 106 4.64 -0.08 -12.21
N PRO A 107 5.35 0.58 -11.28
CA PRO A 107 5.03 1.93 -10.87
C PRO A 107 5.31 2.91 -12.02
N PRO A 108 4.78 4.14 -11.94
CA PRO A 108 5.10 5.20 -12.89
C PRO A 108 6.61 5.43 -13.02
N ASP A 109 7.04 5.76 -14.23
CA ASP A 109 8.44 6.05 -14.53
C ASP A 109 8.93 7.23 -13.69
N GLY A 110 10.17 7.19 -13.21
CA GLY A 110 10.72 8.23 -12.33
C GLY A 110 10.23 8.19 -10.88
N PHE A 111 9.31 7.30 -10.49
CA PHE A 111 8.95 7.07 -9.08
C PHE A 111 10.09 6.39 -8.30
N MET A 112 10.74 5.40 -8.91
CA MET A 112 11.83 4.66 -8.28
C MET A 112 12.76 4.06 -9.33
N ALA A 113 14.03 3.87 -8.97
CA ALA A 113 14.98 3.21 -9.84
C ALA A 113 14.52 1.78 -10.20
N PRO A 114 14.64 1.36 -11.48
CA PRO A 114 14.13 0.05 -11.93
C PRO A 114 14.80 -1.14 -11.24
N GLY A 115 16.08 -0.98 -10.84
CA GLY A 115 16.80 -1.99 -10.06
C GLY A 115 16.20 -2.22 -8.68
N ALA A 116 15.85 -1.12 -7.98
CA ALA A 116 15.19 -1.19 -6.68
C ALA A 116 13.79 -1.80 -6.78
N TRP A 117 13.04 -1.47 -7.85
CA TRP A 117 11.68 -2.00 -8.04
C TRP A 117 11.70 -3.51 -8.22
N ARG A 118 12.68 -4.04 -8.96
CA ARG A 118 12.85 -5.48 -9.16
C ARG A 118 13.02 -6.21 -7.84
N VAL A 119 13.76 -5.64 -6.89
CA VAL A 119 13.97 -6.25 -5.56
C VAL A 119 12.65 -6.26 -4.77
N LEU A 120 11.91 -5.14 -4.76
CA LEU A 120 10.61 -5.06 -4.08
C LEU A 120 9.57 -5.99 -4.71
N ALA A 121 9.48 -6.03 -6.04
CA ALA A 121 8.57 -6.91 -6.76
C ALA A 121 8.84 -8.38 -6.42
N LYS A 122 10.11 -8.81 -6.43
CA LYS A 122 10.51 -10.16 -6.02
C LYS A 122 10.13 -10.47 -4.58
N PHE A 123 10.28 -9.51 -3.66
CA PHE A 123 9.94 -9.72 -2.25
C PHE A 123 8.43 -9.94 -2.04
N TYR A 124 7.57 -9.22 -2.76
CA TYR A 124 6.11 -9.29 -2.58
C TYR A 124 5.39 -10.33 -3.47
N GLN A 125 6.09 -10.91 -4.46
CA GLN A 125 5.56 -11.99 -5.30
C GLN A 125 5.75 -13.38 -4.69
N ASN A 126 6.62 -13.50 -3.68
CA ASN A 126 6.78 -14.71 -2.87
C ASN A 126 5.63 -14.87 -1.87
#